data_AF-A0A133V0R9-F1
#
_entry.id   AF-A0A133V0R9-F1
#
_cell.length_a   1.000
_cell.length_b   1.000
_cell.length_c   1.000
_cell.angle_alpha   90.00
_cell.angle_beta   90.00
_cell.angle_gamma   90.00
#
_symmetry.space_group_name_H-M   'P 1'
#
loop_
_entity.id
_entity.type
_entity.pdbx_description
1 polymer ?
#
loop_
_entity_poly.entity_id
_entity_poly.type
_entity_poly.pdbx_seq_one_letter_code
_entity_poly.pdbx_strand_id
1 'polypeptide(L)' 'ARELKDYIQHMHLSDNTGNDDHLSLGQGNIDFKEVLKKLQPYDGFLIVEGWIPEDEDPFLELDRTKLEEIREELAKP' A
#
# COMPACT_ATOMS: atom_id res chain seq x y z
N ALA A 1 15.19 -0.61 0.91
CA ALA A 1 14.26 -0.13 -0.15
C ALA A 1 14.95 0.78 -1.16
N ARG A 2 15.44 1.98 -0.78
CA ARG A 2 16.05 2.94 -1.73
C ARG A 2 17.19 2.35 -2.58
N GLU A 3 18.10 1.59 -1.97
CA GLU A 3 19.23 0.96 -2.66
C GLU A 3 18.80 -0.22 -3.57
N LEU A 4 17.61 -0.76 -3.33
CA LEU A 4 17.05 -1.88 -4.08
C LEU A 4 15.99 -1.43 -5.09
N LYS A 5 15.72 -0.13 -5.18
CA LYS A 5 14.59 0.43 -5.94
C LYS A 5 14.51 -0.13 -7.36
N ASP A 6 15.65 -0.17 -8.05
CA ASP A 6 15.74 -0.61 -9.44
C ASP A 6 15.50 -2.13 -9.62
N TYR A 7 15.46 -2.88 -8.53
CA TYR A 7 15.20 -4.33 -8.50
C TYR A 7 13.78 -4.67 -8.02
N ILE A 8 13.01 -3.70 -7.51
CA ILE A 8 11.64 -3.94 -7.04
C ILE A 8 10.73 -4.10 -8.25
N GLN A 9 10.16 -5.29 -8.44
CA GLN A 9 9.25 -5.59 -9.55
C GLN A 9 7.77 -5.47 -9.18
N HIS A 10 7.44 -5.84 -7.95
CA HIS A 10 6.11 -5.72 -7.37
C HIS A 10 6.25 -5.50 -5.86
N MET A 11 5.23 -4.90 -5.25
CA MET A 11 5.14 -4.73 -3.80
C MET A 11 3.79 -5.22 -3.32
N HIS A 12 3.81 -6.02 -2.25
CA HIS A 12 2.63 -6.39 -1.49
C HIS A 12 2.44 -5.36 -0.38
N LEU A 13 1.20 -4.91 -0.18
CA LEU A 13 0.84 -3.85 0.73
C LEU A 13 -0.17 -4.36 1.74
N SER A 14 0.23 -4.33 3.02
CA SER A 14 -0.61 -4.55 4.19
C SER A 14 -0.25 -3.49 5.23
N ASP A 15 -1.23 -2.94 5.94
CA ASP A 15 -0.98 -1.97 7.01
C ASP A 15 -0.87 -2.65 8.37
N ASN A 16 -0.21 -2.02 9.33
CA ASN A 16 -0.16 -2.49 10.72
C ASN A 16 0.14 -1.34 11.68
N THR A 17 0.25 -1.64 12.97
CA THR A 17 0.57 -0.65 14.02
C THR A 17 1.91 -0.93 14.71
N GLY A 18 2.76 -1.77 14.11
CA GLY A 18 4.01 -2.29 14.69
C GLY A 18 3.92 -3.71 15.27
N ASN A 19 2.75 -4.35 15.15
CA ASN A 19 2.52 -5.76 15.44
C ASN A 19 2.36 -6.56 14.13
N ASP A 20 2.29 -7.89 14.23
CA ASP A 20 2.16 -8.83 13.10
C ASP A 20 0.72 -8.94 12.54
N ASP A 21 -0.08 -7.90 12.72
CA ASP A 21 -1.45 -7.82 12.21
C ASP A 21 -1.44 -7.34 10.75
N HIS A 22 -2.37 -7.84 9.92
CA HIS A 22 -2.55 -7.38 8.54
C HIS A 22 -3.85 -6.58 8.45
N LEU A 23 -3.75 -5.27 8.60
CA LEU A 23 -4.87 -4.34 8.51
C LEU A 23 -5.01 -3.80 7.08
N SER A 24 -6.22 -3.37 6.73
CA SER A 24 -6.46 -2.61 5.50
C SER A 24 -5.70 -1.28 5.54
N LEU A 25 -5.26 -0.81 4.39
CA LEU A 25 -4.53 0.43 4.18
C LEU A 25 -5.27 1.63 4.80
N GLY A 26 -4.56 2.36 5.65
CA GLY A 26 -5.10 3.52 6.37
C GLY A 26 -5.78 3.18 7.70
N GLN A 27 -5.87 1.89 8.07
CA GLN A 27 -6.28 1.47 9.42
C GLN A 27 -5.07 1.28 10.36
N GLY A 28 -3.85 1.18 9.82
CA GLY A 28 -2.63 1.15 10.60
C GLY A 28 -1.96 2.52 10.68
N ASN A 29 -0.63 2.52 10.82
CA ASN A 29 0.18 3.72 10.95
C ASN A 29 1.32 3.81 9.93
N ILE A 30 1.34 2.96 8.89
CA ILE A 30 2.33 3.05 7.82
C ILE A 30 2.01 4.26 6.92
N ASP A 31 2.98 5.16 6.75
CA ASP A 31 2.87 6.28 5.80
C ASP A 31 3.17 5.83 4.37
N PHE A 32 2.19 5.14 3.76
CA PHE A 32 2.31 4.65 2.39
C PHE A 32 2.54 5.77 1.36
N LYS A 33 1.98 6.96 1.60
CA LYS A 33 2.21 8.10 0.73
C LYS A 33 3.69 8.46 0.67
N GLU A 34 4.34 8.61 1.81
CA GLU A 34 5.75 8.96 1.87
C GLU A 34 6.65 7.81 1.36
N VAL A 35 6.27 6.55 1.63
CA VAL A 35 6.96 5.37 1.09
C VAL A 35 6.91 5.36 -0.44
N LEU A 36 5.71 5.44 -1.02
CA LEU A 36 5.50 5.38 -2.46
C LEU A 36 6.09 6.62 -3.16
N LYS A 37 6.03 7.80 -2.55
CA LYS A 37 6.69 9.02 -3.04
C LYS A 37 8.19 8.82 -3.18
N LYS A 38 8.85 8.20 -2.20
CA LYS A 38 10.30 7.92 -2.23
C LYS A 38 10.70 6.89 -3.29
N LEU A 39 9.75 6.08 -3.73
CA LEU A 39 9.97 5.08 -4.76
C LEU A 39 9.70 5.63 -6.18
N GLN A 40 9.11 6.82 -6.34
CA GLN A 40 8.85 7.41 -7.67
C GLN A 40 10.15 7.69 -8.47
N PRO A 41 10.15 7.50 -9.81
CA PRO A 41 9.14 6.76 -10.56
C PRO A 41 9.20 5.27 -10.22
N TYR A 42 8.03 4.64 -10.11
CA TYR A 42 7.88 3.20 -9.89
C TYR A 42 6.79 2.68 -10.83
N ASP A 43 7.18 1.85 -11.78
CA ASP A 43 6.31 1.32 -12.83
C ASP A 43 5.84 -0.12 -12.57
N GLY A 44 6.19 -0.67 -11.39
CA GLY A 44 5.81 -2.02 -10.97
C GLY A 44 4.40 -2.10 -10.39
N PHE A 45 3.98 -3.31 -10.05
CA PHE A 45 2.65 -3.55 -9.47
C PHE A 45 2.60 -3.26 -7.97
N LEU A 46 1.48 -2.72 -7.53
CA LEU A 46 1.06 -2.69 -6.13
C LEU A 46 -0.03 -3.74 -5.95
N ILE A 47 0.17 -4.66 -5.00
CA ILE A 47 -0.71 -5.78 -4.73
C ILE A 47 -1.21 -5.61 -3.30
N VAL A 48 -2.52 -5.63 -3.13
CA VAL A 48 -3.15 -5.63 -1.79
C VAL A 48 -2.91 -6.99 -1.15
N GLU A 49 -2.40 -6.99 0.08
CA GLU A 49 -2.16 -8.19 0.88
C GLU A 49 -2.93 -8.10 2.19
N GLY A 50 -3.84 -9.05 2.38
CA GLY A 50 -4.56 -9.19 3.62
C GLY A 50 -5.56 -10.32 3.57
N TRP A 51 -6.11 -10.62 4.73
CA TRP A 51 -7.05 -11.72 4.89
C TRP A 51 -8.02 -11.38 6.00
N ILE A 52 -9.31 -11.46 5.68
CA ILE A 52 -10.38 -11.46 6.68
C ILE A 52 -11.08 -12.81 6.56
N PRO A 53 -11.12 -13.62 7.64
CA PRO A 53 -11.90 -14.85 7.63
C PRO A 53 -13.36 -14.54 7.27
N GLU A 54 -13.90 -15.28 6.31
CA GLU A 54 -15.33 -15.29 5.95
C GLU A 54 -15.88 -14.04 5.23
N ASP A 55 -15.14 -12.92 5.17
CA ASP A 55 -15.60 -11.68 4.50
C ASP A 55 -14.45 -10.75 4.05
N GLU A 56 -13.92 -10.97 2.84
CA GLU A 56 -12.77 -10.23 2.30
C GLU A 56 -13.15 -8.92 1.58
N ASP A 57 -14.42 -8.76 1.19
CA ASP A 57 -14.88 -7.63 0.36
C ASP A 57 -14.59 -6.26 1.00
N PRO A 58 -14.81 -6.05 2.33
CA PRO A 58 -14.48 -4.79 2.98
C PRO A 58 -12.98 -4.45 2.89
N PHE A 59 -12.11 -5.45 2.92
CA PHE A 59 -10.67 -5.26 2.82
C PHE A 59 -10.32 -4.66 1.45
N LEU A 60 -10.84 -5.28 0.38
CA LEU A 60 -10.62 -4.83 -1.00
C LEU A 60 -11.16 -3.43 -1.27
N GLU A 61 -12.35 -3.10 -0.76
CA GLU A 61 -12.96 -1.77 -0.95
C GLU A 61 -12.17 -0.66 -0.27
N LEU A 62 -11.74 -0.88 0.98
CA LEU A 62 -10.95 0.07 1.75
C LEU A 62 -9.59 0.30 1.10
N ASP A 63 -8.90 -0.77 0.71
CA ASP A 63 -7.57 -0.69 0.12
C ASP A 63 -7.59 -0.03 -1.24
N ARG A 64 -8.58 -0.37 -2.07
CA ARG A 64 -8.76 0.27 -3.37
C ARG A 64 -8.97 1.76 -3.21
N THR A 65 -9.88 2.15 -2.31
CA THR A 65 -10.17 3.57 -2.03
C THR A 65 -8.89 4.28 -1.59
N LYS A 66 -8.13 3.67 -0.67
CA LYS A 66 -6.92 4.29 -0.15
C LYS A 66 -5.82 4.43 -1.19
N LEU A 67 -5.63 3.43 -2.05
CA LEU A 67 -4.67 3.48 -3.14
C LEU A 67 -5.05 4.52 -4.20
N GLU A 68 -6.35 4.68 -4.49
CA GLU A 68 -6.84 5.73 -5.38
C GLU A 68 -6.54 7.13 -4.81
N GLU A 69 -6.80 7.37 -3.51
CA GLU A 69 -6.43 8.62 -2.83
C GLU A 69 -4.93 8.90 -2.93
N ILE A 70 -4.09 7.92 -2.61
CA ILE A 70 -2.62 8.09 -2.65
C ILE A 70 -2.16 8.39 -4.07
N ARG A 71 -2.70 7.69 -5.08
CA ARG A 71 -2.37 7.92 -6.49
C ARG A 71 -2.74 9.32 -6.93
N GLU A 72 -3.94 9.80 -6.56
CA GLU A 72 -4.38 11.17 -6.86
C GLU A 72 -3.48 12.22 -6.20
N GLU A 73 -3.05 11.98 -4.97
CA GLU A 73 -2.12 12.88 -4.28
C GLU A 73 -0.74 12.92 -4.92
N LEU A 74 -0.21 11.77 -5.34
CA LEU A 74 1.10 11.68 -6.00
C LEU A 74 1.09 12.25 -7.43
N ALA A 75 -0.07 12.31 -8.08
CA ALA A 75 -0.24 12.90 -9.40
C ALA A 75 -0.31 14.44 -9.38
N LYS A 76 -0.43 15.07 -8.21
CA LYS A 76 -0.41 16.53 -8.08
C LYS A 76 1.00 17.07 -8.37
N PRO A 77 1.13 18.20 -9.09
CA PRO A 77 2.42 18.79 -9.45
C PRO A 77 3.21 19.32 -8.24
#